data_AF-A0A925WLM4-F1
#
_entry.id   AF-A0A925WLM4-F1
#
_cell.length_a   1.000
_cell.length_b   1.000
_cell.length_c   1.000
_cell.angle_alpha   90.00
_cell.angle_beta   90.00
_cell.angle_gamma   90.00
#
_symmetry.space_group_name_H-M   'P 1'
#
loop_
_entity.id
_entity.type
_entity.pdbx_description
1 polymer ?
#
loop_
_entity_poly.entity_id
_entity_poly.type
_entity_poly.pdbx_seq_one_letter_code
_entity_poly.pdbx_strand_id
1 'polypeptide(L)'
;MTNIATAENLSIEYTAQYWRLYLNGDIQPRLLLEAAPGRALRYTGSFAQKRRLPAAELQPYSIKQVVLGWSEGDQAWHLGLLLEPDLAAQRGSRWCELANWQSSDSTQYAAVAEQAARALATTLDQPFRIIAPPALGEITPQVRELPALPLKCGIWKLERDGDSLQLTRSNQWLNARISRVLWYAFWGTVYVVLAGATLTVKLALPNSGLMLPNPRILPLVGLGAGVILLLLSAKNIRDILAQPGKFTVNPALQTITAWRGGAVQWQLASHQLRSVYVSQLVNRRGKKRTLHYGEINLQTDARAFQNLMVQEQEEERPEHAKQAYPPRTEIIPLTASEVDTDLQAAAVYMAQALGGLPCWYDQRVQ
;
A
#
# COMPACT_ATOMS: atom_id res chain seq x y z
N MET A 1 -22.17 -17.37 40.74
CA MET A 1 -22.71 -16.60 39.60
C MET A 1 -21.73 -15.48 39.34
N THR A 2 -21.23 -15.36 38.11
CA THR A 2 -20.24 -14.33 37.75
C THR A 2 -20.83 -13.45 36.66
N ASN A 3 -20.66 -12.13 36.79
CA ASN A 3 -21.11 -11.13 35.82
C ASN A 3 -19.90 -10.28 35.37
N ILE A 4 -19.71 -10.17 34.06
CA ILE A 4 -18.58 -9.50 33.41
C ILE A 4 -19.13 -8.46 32.43
N ALA A 5 -18.77 -7.19 32.62
CA ALA A 5 -19.06 -6.15 31.65
C ALA A 5 -18.13 -6.29 30.43
N THR A 6 -18.67 -6.01 29.25
CA THR A 6 -17.92 -5.96 27.98
C THR A 6 -18.22 -4.64 27.25
N ALA A 7 -17.60 -4.40 26.10
CA ALA A 7 -17.90 -3.23 25.28
C ALA A 7 -19.34 -3.25 24.72
N GLU A 8 -19.76 -2.16 24.07
CA GLU A 8 -21.07 -2.00 23.44
C GLU A 8 -22.28 -2.18 24.38
N ASN A 9 -22.13 -1.80 25.66
CA ASN A 9 -23.16 -2.00 26.69
C ASN A 9 -23.59 -3.46 26.84
N LEU A 10 -22.69 -4.41 26.61
CA LEU A 10 -22.98 -5.83 26.79
C LEU A 10 -22.49 -6.31 28.17
N SER A 11 -23.12 -7.37 28.69
CA SER A 11 -22.65 -8.09 29.87
C SER A 11 -22.79 -9.60 29.67
N ILE A 12 -21.83 -10.34 30.22
CA ILE A 12 -21.81 -11.80 30.22
C ILE A 12 -22.09 -12.29 31.63
N GLU A 13 -23.06 -13.18 31.76
CA GLU A 13 -23.40 -13.86 33.00
C GLU A 13 -23.24 -15.36 32.83
N TYR A 14 -22.57 -16.04 33.76
CA TYR A 14 -22.48 -17.50 33.70
C TYR A 14 -22.47 -18.20 35.06
N THR A 15 -22.89 -19.45 35.02
CA THR A 15 -22.89 -20.44 36.11
C THR A 15 -22.47 -21.80 35.55
N ALA A 16 -22.52 -22.85 36.37
CA ALA A 16 -22.33 -24.22 35.88
C ALA A 16 -23.45 -24.70 34.93
N GLN A 17 -24.60 -24.01 34.90
CA GLN A 17 -25.79 -24.44 34.15
C GLN A 17 -26.05 -23.62 32.90
N TYR A 18 -25.49 -22.42 32.80
CA TYR A 18 -25.71 -21.55 31.66
C TYR A 18 -24.58 -20.55 31.45
N TRP A 19 -24.51 -20.06 30.22
CA TRP A 19 -23.75 -18.88 29.83
C TRP A 19 -24.69 -17.96 29.05
N ARG A 20 -24.78 -16.69 29.41
CA ARG A 20 -25.72 -15.73 28.83
C ARG A 20 -25.03 -14.42 28.49
N LEU A 21 -25.42 -13.85 27.35
CA LEU A 21 -25.04 -12.51 26.93
C LEU A 21 -26.26 -11.60 26.95
N TYR A 22 -26.14 -10.47 27.63
CA TYR A 22 -27.17 -9.45 27.72
C TYR A 22 -26.73 -8.16 27.05
N LEU A 23 -27.70 -7.44 26.51
CA LEU A 23 -27.60 -6.02 26.21
C LEU A 23 -28.12 -5.23 27.41
N ASN A 24 -27.24 -4.47 28.05
CA ASN A 24 -27.59 -3.55 29.11
C ASN A 24 -28.32 -2.36 28.48
N GLY A 25 -29.55 -2.11 28.93
CA GLY A 25 -30.32 -0.93 28.57
C GLY A 25 -30.79 -0.19 29.81
N ASP A 26 -31.39 0.99 29.63
CA ASP A 26 -31.72 1.91 30.74
C ASP A 26 -32.75 1.35 31.73
N ILE A 27 -33.58 0.38 31.33
CA ILE A 27 -34.70 -0.12 32.14
C ILE A 27 -34.47 -1.57 32.60
N GLN A 28 -34.17 -2.49 31.67
CA GLN A 28 -33.84 -3.88 32.01
C GLN A 28 -32.84 -4.50 31.00
N PRO A 29 -31.91 -5.37 31.46
CA PRO A 29 -31.04 -6.13 30.57
C PRO A 29 -31.84 -7.05 29.64
N ARG A 30 -31.55 -7.00 28.34
CA ARG A 30 -32.18 -7.86 27.34
C ARG A 30 -31.28 -9.04 27.00
N LEU A 31 -31.77 -10.27 27.20
CA LEU A 31 -31.05 -11.48 26.80
C LEU A 31 -30.88 -11.50 25.27
N LEU A 32 -29.63 -11.63 24.81
CA LEU A 32 -29.29 -11.74 23.39
C LEU A 32 -28.99 -13.16 22.97
N LEU A 33 -28.29 -13.91 23.82
CA LEU A 33 -27.78 -15.24 23.55
C LEU A 33 -27.64 -16.06 24.84
N GLU A 34 -27.97 -17.34 24.79
CA GLU A 34 -27.93 -18.29 25.91
C GLU A 34 -27.36 -19.63 25.45
N ALA A 35 -26.39 -20.15 26.20
CA ALA A 35 -25.88 -21.51 26.11
C ALA A 35 -26.25 -22.27 27.38
N ALA A 36 -26.59 -23.55 27.23
CA ALA A 36 -26.78 -24.48 28.33
C ALA A 36 -26.20 -25.85 27.96
N PRO A 37 -25.70 -26.65 28.93
CA PRO A 37 -25.10 -27.95 28.64
C PRO A 37 -26.02 -28.87 27.85
N GLY A 38 -25.49 -29.47 26.78
CA GLY A 38 -26.23 -30.42 25.93
C GLY A 38 -27.38 -29.82 25.13
N ARG A 39 -27.52 -28.49 25.07
CA ARG A 39 -28.57 -27.80 24.31
C ARG A 39 -27.98 -26.97 23.18
N ALA A 40 -28.82 -26.71 22.16
CA ALA A 40 -28.47 -25.75 21.12
C ALA A 40 -28.29 -24.35 21.70
N LEU A 41 -27.37 -23.59 21.12
CA LEU A 41 -27.13 -22.20 21.47
C LEU A 41 -28.30 -21.35 20.98
N ARG A 42 -29.04 -20.73 21.91
CA ARG A 42 -30.25 -19.96 21.60
C ARG A 42 -29.90 -18.48 21.51
N TYR A 43 -30.51 -17.76 20.59
CA TYR A 43 -30.30 -16.32 20.45
C TYR A 43 -31.50 -15.61 19.86
N THR A 44 -31.57 -14.30 20.07
CA THR A 44 -32.64 -13.47 19.52
C THR A 44 -32.54 -13.33 18.00
N GLY A 45 -33.67 -13.13 17.32
CA GLY A 45 -33.68 -12.92 15.86
C GLY A 45 -32.84 -11.73 15.40
N SER A 46 -32.80 -10.64 16.17
CA SER A 46 -31.94 -9.48 15.89
C SER A 46 -30.45 -9.82 15.98
N PHE A 47 -30.07 -10.64 16.96
CA PHE A 47 -28.70 -11.15 17.08
C PHE A 47 -28.34 -12.05 15.90
N ALA A 48 -29.26 -12.94 15.52
CA ALA A 48 -29.12 -13.83 14.37
C ALA A 48 -28.88 -13.05 13.08
N GLN A 49 -29.74 -12.06 12.81
CA GLN A 49 -29.71 -11.27 11.59
C GLN A 49 -28.42 -10.46 11.47
N LYS A 50 -28.00 -9.76 12.52
CA LYS A 50 -26.75 -8.97 12.53
C LYS A 50 -25.53 -9.85 12.21
N ARG A 51 -25.56 -11.12 12.65
CA ARG A 51 -24.46 -12.08 12.49
C ARG A 51 -24.69 -13.12 11.40
N ARG A 52 -25.74 -12.98 10.58
CA ARG A 52 -26.11 -13.94 9.53
C ARG A 52 -26.08 -15.40 10.01
N LEU A 53 -26.64 -15.64 11.20
CA LEU A 53 -26.82 -16.97 11.77
C LEU A 53 -28.17 -17.55 11.33
N PRO A 54 -28.35 -18.89 11.43
CA PRO A 54 -29.65 -19.54 11.23
C PRO A 54 -30.73 -18.98 12.15
N ALA A 55 -32.00 -19.30 11.88
CA ALA A 55 -33.08 -18.81 12.70
C ALA A 55 -33.09 -19.47 14.10
N ALA A 56 -33.10 -18.63 15.14
CA ALA A 56 -33.34 -18.92 16.55
C ALA A 56 -32.28 -19.73 17.32
N GLU A 57 -31.67 -20.76 16.71
CA GLU A 57 -30.76 -21.67 17.43
C GLU A 57 -29.57 -22.11 16.57
N LEU A 58 -28.44 -22.41 17.22
CA LEU A 58 -27.23 -22.94 16.59
C LEU A 58 -26.83 -24.23 17.28
N GLN A 59 -26.76 -25.31 16.50
CA GLN A 59 -26.45 -26.63 17.03
C GLN A 59 -24.97 -26.72 17.42
N PRO A 60 -24.62 -27.43 18.51
CA PRO A 60 -23.23 -27.53 18.96
C PRO A 60 -22.28 -28.06 17.88
N TYR A 61 -22.72 -29.04 17.07
CA TYR A 61 -21.93 -29.59 15.97
C TYR A 61 -21.64 -28.60 14.82
N SER A 62 -22.30 -27.44 14.78
CA SER A 62 -22.01 -26.37 13.82
C SER A 62 -20.91 -25.41 14.31
N ILE A 63 -20.48 -25.58 15.56
CA ILE A 63 -19.44 -24.81 16.23
C ILE A 63 -18.19 -25.69 16.26
N LYS A 64 -17.10 -25.22 15.67
CA LYS A 64 -15.82 -25.93 15.66
C LYS A 64 -15.04 -25.74 16.97
N GLN A 65 -15.07 -24.51 17.49
CA GLN A 65 -14.37 -24.13 18.73
C GLN A 65 -14.80 -22.73 19.19
N VAL A 66 -14.61 -22.46 20.47
CA VAL A 66 -14.66 -21.12 21.07
C VAL A 66 -13.27 -20.50 21.00
N VAL A 67 -13.17 -19.23 20.60
CA VAL A 67 -11.90 -18.53 20.46
C VAL A 67 -11.97 -17.19 21.19
N LEU A 68 -10.89 -16.89 21.91
CA LEU A 68 -10.60 -15.57 22.42
C LEU A 68 -9.32 -15.07 21.75
N GLY A 69 -9.36 -13.90 21.10
CA GLY A 69 -8.19 -13.36 20.42
C GLY A 69 -7.97 -11.87 20.66
N TRP A 70 -6.72 -11.46 20.81
CA TRP A 70 -6.35 -10.05 20.81
C TRP A 70 -6.25 -9.52 19.39
N SER A 71 -6.75 -8.31 19.16
CA SER A 71 -6.60 -7.56 17.92
C SER A 71 -5.88 -6.24 18.20
N GLU A 72 -4.69 -6.08 17.60
CA GLU A 72 -3.91 -4.83 17.73
C GLU A 72 -4.57 -3.67 16.99
N GLY A 73 -5.31 -3.95 15.91
CA GLY A 73 -5.88 -2.91 15.05
C GLY A 73 -6.92 -2.04 15.75
N ASP A 74 -7.65 -2.61 16.70
CA ASP A 74 -8.66 -1.93 17.51
C ASP A 74 -8.38 -2.03 19.03
N GLN A 75 -7.22 -2.57 19.40
CA GLN A 75 -6.77 -2.71 20.79
C GLN A 75 -7.84 -3.36 21.67
N ALA A 76 -8.32 -4.54 21.25
CA ALA A 76 -9.41 -5.22 21.92
C ALA A 76 -9.25 -6.74 21.96
N TRP A 77 -9.74 -7.33 23.05
CA TRP A 77 -9.98 -8.76 23.14
C TRP A 77 -11.33 -9.10 22.50
N HIS A 78 -11.35 -10.08 21.61
CA HIS A 78 -12.55 -10.53 20.90
C HIS A 78 -12.88 -11.97 21.26
N LEU A 79 -14.05 -12.18 21.86
CA LEU A 79 -14.62 -13.50 22.12
C LEU A 79 -15.58 -13.86 21.00
N GLY A 80 -15.42 -15.03 20.40
CA GLY A 80 -16.30 -15.51 19.35
C GLY A 80 -16.27 -17.01 19.14
N LEU A 81 -17.09 -17.44 18.18
CA LEU A 81 -17.19 -18.82 17.74
C LEU A 81 -16.51 -18.97 16.38
N LEU A 82 -15.73 -20.03 16.21
CA LEU A 82 -15.32 -20.51 14.91
C LEU A 82 -16.34 -21.54 14.44
N LEU A 83 -17.02 -21.28 13.33
CA LEU A 83 -18.06 -22.18 12.82
C LEU A 83 -17.50 -23.18 11.79
N GLU A 84 -18.19 -24.31 11.64
CA GLU A 84 -17.87 -25.34 10.66
C GLU A 84 -17.97 -24.81 9.19
N PRO A 85 -17.24 -25.42 8.23
CA PRO A 85 -17.15 -24.94 6.84
C PRO A 85 -18.50 -24.68 6.17
N ASP A 86 -19.48 -25.56 6.37
CA ASP A 86 -20.76 -25.51 5.67
C ASP A 86 -21.56 -24.26 6.07
N LEU A 87 -21.66 -24.00 7.38
CA LEU A 87 -22.32 -22.81 7.88
C LEU A 87 -21.51 -21.53 7.57
N ALA A 88 -20.18 -21.64 7.58
CA ALA A 88 -19.31 -20.53 7.22
C ALA A 88 -19.47 -20.11 5.75
N ALA A 89 -19.64 -21.07 4.84
CA ALA A 89 -19.87 -20.81 3.42
C ALA A 89 -21.17 -20.03 3.18
N GLN A 90 -22.24 -20.37 3.91
CA GLN A 90 -23.52 -19.66 3.84
C GLN A 90 -23.42 -18.22 4.40
N ARG A 91 -22.64 -18.02 5.46
CA ARG A 91 -22.46 -16.71 6.10
C ARG A 91 -21.50 -15.78 5.37
N GLY A 92 -20.49 -16.36 4.71
CA GLY A 92 -19.35 -15.65 4.13
C GLY A 92 -18.18 -15.42 5.10
N SER A 93 -18.18 -16.04 6.28
CA SER A 93 -17.07 -16.00 7.24
C SER A 93 -17.14 -17.20 8.18
N ARG A 94 -15.98 -17.68 8.66
CA ARG A 94 -15.91 -18.67 9.75
C ARG A 94 -16.02 -18.05 11.13
N TRP A 95 -15.65 -16.78 11.26
CA TRP A 95 -15.68 -16.04 12.51
C TRP A 95 -17.09 -15.56 12.82
N CYS A 96 -17.52 -15.72 14.08
CA CYS A 96 -18.75 -15.16 14.63
C CYS A 96 -18.43 -14.57 16.00
N GLU A 97 -18.06 -13.29 16.03
CA GLU A 97 -17.82 -12.55 17.27
C GLU A 97 -19.06 -12.57 18.18
N LEU A 98 -18.90 -12.58 19.49
CA LEU A 98 -20.00 -12.53 20.46
C LEU A 98 -19.91 -11.27 21.32
N ALA A 99 -18.71 -10.98 21.83
CA ALA A 99 -18.41 -9.84 22.68
C ALA A 99 -16.94 -9.42 22.52
N ASN A 100 -16.63 -8.19 22.89
CA ASN A 100 -15.27 -7.68 22.91
C ASN A 100 -14.98 -6.77 24.12
N TRP A 101 -13.71 -6.57 24.45
CA TRP A 101 -13.22 -5.70 25.52
C TRP A 101 -12.15 -4.77 24.96
N GLN A 102 -12.49 -3.49 24.80
CA GLN A 102 -11.55 -2.46 24.36
C GLN A 102 -10.65 -2.03 25.50
N SER A 103 -9.34 -1.98 25.26
CA SER A 103 -8.36 -1.52 26.23
C SER A 103 -7.07 -1.10 25.53
N SER A 104 -6.46 0.01 25.95
CA SER A 104 -5.09 0.34 25.51
C SER A 104 -4.03 -0.62 26.05
N ASP A 105 -4.38 -1.42 27.08
CA ASP A 105 -3.51 -2.42 27.71
C ASP A 105 -4.10 -3.82 27.49
N SER A 106 -3.37 -4.65 26.75
CA SER A 106 -3.77 -6.03 26.45
C SER A 106 -3.89 -6.92 27.69
N THR A 107 -3.30 -6.53 28.83
CA THR A 107 -3.37 -7.32 30.07
C THR A 107 -4.61 -7.02 30.90
N GLN A 108 -5.20 -5.81 30.78
CA GLN A 108 -6.28 -5.32 31.63
C GLN A 108 -7.49 -6.27 31.70
N TYR A 109 -7.92 -6.81 30.55
CA TYR A 109 -9.09 -7.69 30.46
C TYR A 109 -8.75 -9.15 30.14
N ALA A 110 -7.46 -9.50 30.00
CA ALA A 110 -7.05 -10.83 29.54
C ALA A 110 -7.63 -11.96 30.41
N ALA A 111 -7.46 -11.87 31.73
CA ALA A 111 -7.91 -12.91 32.66
C ALA A 111 -9.44 -13.04 32.68
N VAL A 112 -10.15 -11.91 32.67
CA VAL A 112 -11.61 -11.86 32.74
C VAL A 112 -12.24 -12.37 31.43
N ALA A 113 -11.68 -11.96 30.28
CA ALA A 113 -12.11 -12.43 28.97
C ALA A 113 -11.82 -13.93 28.79
N GLU A 114 -10.65 -14.41 29.25
CA GLU A 114 -10.32 -15.84 29.23
C GLU A 114 -11.30 -16.64 30.07
N GLN A 115 -11.63 -16.18 31.28
CA GLN A 115 -12.57 -16.85 32.15
C GLN A 115 -13.96 -16.96 31.51
N ALA A 116 -14.45 -15.88 30.90
CA ALA A 116 -15.72 -15.86 30.18
C ALA A 116 -15.74 -16.82 28.98
N ALA A 117 -14.64 -16.83 28.20
CA ALA A 117 -14.49 -17.69 27.02
C ALA A 117 -14.40 -19.17 27.39
N ARG A 118 -13.62 -19.49 28.43
CA ARG A 118 -13.47 -20.86 28.96
C ARG A 118 -14.79 -21.38 29.52
N ALA A 119 -15.56 -20.54 30.22
CA ALA A 119 -16.89 -20.91 30.70
C ALA A 119 -17.85 -21.23 29.54
N LEU A 120 -17.84 -20.44 28.46
CA LEU A 120 -18.64 -20.72 27.27
C LEU A 120 -18.24 -22.05 26.61
N ALA A 121 -16.93 -22.28 26.44
CA ALA A 121 -16.39 -23.50 25.85
C ALA A 121 -16.82 -24.75 26.64
N THR A 122 -16.70 -24.70 27.97
CA THR A 122 -17.17 -25.77 28.85
C THR A 122 -18.68 -25.98 28.76
N THR A 123 -19.47 -24.90 28.69
CA THR A 123 -20.94 -24.99 28.60
C THR A 123 -21.41 -25.62 27.28
N LEU A 124 -20.69 -25.34 26.18
CA LEU A 124 -21.00 -25.87 24.85
C LEU A 124 -20.37 -27.24 24.56
N ASP A 125 -19.52 -27.75 25.45
CA ASP A 125 -18.66 -28.91 25.22
C ASP A 125 -17.85 -28.78 23.91
N GLN A 126 -17.19 -27.63 23.75
CA GLN A 126 -16.39 -27.29 22.57
C GLN A 126 -14.94 -26.98 22.92
N PRO A 127 -13.98 -27.21 22.00
CA PRO A 127 -12.59 -26.82 22.22
C PRO A 127 -12.46 -25.30 22.45
N PHE A 128 -11.54 -24.91 23.33
CA PHE A 128 -11.18 -23.51 23.58
C PHE A 128 -9.79 -23.21 23.04
N ARG A 129 -9.66 -22.10 22.31
CA ARG A 129 -8.36 -21.58 21.85
C ARG A 129 -8.21 -20.11 22.22
N ILE A 130 -7.09 -19.79 22.86
CA ILE A 130 -6.66 -18.41 23.08
C ILE A 130 -5.61 -18.01 22.02
N ILE A 131 -5.75 -16.82 21.46
CA ILE A 131 -4.77 -16.16 20.61
C ILE A 131 -4.31 -14.94 21.42
N ALA A 132 -3.22 -15.13 22.16
CA ALA A 132 -2.66 -14.07 22.98
C ALA A 132 -2.22 -12.88 22.11
N PRO A 133 -2.17 -11.64 22.67
CA PRO A 133 -1.36 -10.61 22.06
C PRO A 133 0.01 -11.19 21.75
N PRO A 134 0.65 -10.83 20.63
CA PRO A 134 2.05 -11.18 20.44
C PRO A 134 2.77 -10.76 21.71
N ALA A 135 3.51 -11.70 22.30
CA ALA A 135 4.19 -11.43 23.55
C ALA A 135 4.94 -10.11 23.36
N LEU A 136 4.91 -9.25 24.37
CA LEU A 136 5.96 -8.26 24.59
C LEU A 136 7.30 -9.00 24.86
N GLY A 137 7.60 -10.08 24.14
CA GLY A 137 8.97 -10.37 23.81
C GLY A 137 9.43 -9.10 23.14
N GLU A 138 10.47 -8.51 23.72
CA GLU A 138 11.23 -7.44 23.13
C GLU A 138 11.22 -7.66 21.61
N ILE A 139 10.35 -6.94 20.89
CA ILE A 139 10.80 -6.36 19.65
C ILE A 139 11.83 -5.38 20.19
N THR A 140 13.02 -5.88 20.55
CA THR A 140 14.22 -5.12 20.31
C THR A 140 13.99 -4.71 18.87
N PRO A 141 13.68 -3.43 18.56
CA PRO A 141 13.63 -3.03 17.18
C PRO A 141 14.95 -3.56 16.65
N GLN A 142 14.92 -4.60 15.83
CA GLN A 142 16.12 -5.00 15.13
C GLN A 142 16.40 -3.73 14.37
N VAL A 143 17.42 -2.99 14.83
CA VAL A 143 17.82 -1.73 14.24
C VAL A 143 18.26 -2.16 12.86
N ARG A 144 17.30 -2.16 11.93
CA ARG A 144 17.52 -2.62 10.59
C ARG A 144 18.43 -1.55 10.04
N GLU A 145 19.70 -1.90 9.93
CA GLU A 145 20.66 -0.99 9.34
C GLU A 145 20.22 -0.72 7.91
N LEU A 146 20.37 0.54 7.50
CA LEU A 146 20.06 0.91 6.13
C LEU A 146 20.90 0.06 5.17
N PRO A 147 20.32 -0.39 4.05
CA PRO A 147 21.05 -1.16 3.05
C PRO A 147 22.26 -0.37 2.58
N ALA A 148 23.41 -1.04 2.49
CA ALA A 148 24.66 -0.39 2.10
C ALA A 148 24.55 0.24 0.70
N LEU A 149 25.13 1.43 0.57
CA LEU A 149 25.27 2.10 -0.74
C LEU A 149 26.24 1.28 -1.62
N PRO A 150 26.01 1.17 -2.94
CA PRO A 150 25.03 1.94 -3.72
C PRO A 150 23.63 1.31 -3.79
N LEU A 151 22.61 2.16 -3.77
CA LEU A 151 21.21 1.76 -3.96
C LEU A 151 20.77 1.97 -5.40
N LYS A 152 19.91 1.08 -5.89
CA LYS A 152 19.38 1.13 -7.26
C LYS A 152 17.89 1.42 -7.22
N CYS A 153 17.51 2.62 -7.63
CA CYS A 153 16.11 3.06 -7.66
C CYS A 153 15.67 3.23 -9.12
N GLY A 154 15.45 2.10 -9.81
CA GLY A 154 15.15 2.06 -11.24
C GLY A 154 16.27 2.64 -12.11
N ILE A 155 16.01 3.77 -12.77
CA ILE A 155 17.01 4.48 -13.59
C ILE A 155 17.95 5.36 -12.76
N TRP A 156 17.79 5.43 -11.45
CA TRP A 156 18.63 6.21 -10.56
C TRP A 156 19.53 5.33 -9.73
N LYS A 157 20.72 5.83 -9.41
CA LYS A 157 21.66 5.19 -8.51
C LYS A 157 22.03 6.19 -7.42
N LEU A 158 21.85 5.81 -6.15
CA LEU A 158 22.36 6.57 -5.03
C LEU A 158 23.69 5.98 -4.59
N GLU A 159 24.73 6.78 -4.58
CA GLU A 159 26.07 6.38 -4.15
C GLU A 159 26.71 7.44 -3.24
N ARG A 160 27.69 7.02 -2.46
CA ARG A 160 28.48 7.94 -1.63
C ARG A 160 29.73 8.35 -2.42
N ASP A 161 29.95 9.65 -2.54
CA ASP A 161 31.14 10.24 -3.14
C ASP A 161 31.82 11.14 -2.09
N GLY A 162 32.87 10.59 -1.46
CA GLY A 162 33.46 11.17 -0.25
C GLY A 162 32.44 11.28 0.88
N ASP A 163 32.25 12.49 1.39
CA ASP A 163 31.24 12.78 2.41
C ASP A 163 29.87 13.13 1.82
N SER A 164 29.76 13.27 0.49
CA SER A 164 28.51 13.63 -0.17
C SER A 164 27.72 12.41 -0.64
N LEU A 165 26.40 12.52 -0.70
CA LEU A 165 25.55 11.56 -1.39
C LEU A 165 25.24 12.07 -2.79
N GLN A 166 25.38 11.19 -3.79
CA GLN A 166 25.13 11.51 -5.18
C GLN A 166 24.06 10.59 -5.74
N LEU A 167 22.96 11.19 -6.19
CA LEU A 167 21.90 10.52 -6.91
C LEU A 167 22.12 10.79 -8.40
N THR A 168 22.60 9.78 -9.13
CA THR A 168 22.94 9.89 -10.55
C THR A 168 21.94 9.14 -11.41
N ARG A 169 21.50 9.76 -12.50
CA ARG A 169 20.62 9.12 -13.48
C ARG A 169 21.44 8.26 -14.43
N SER A 170 20.97 7.05 -14.72
CA SER A 170 21.65 6.13 -15.62
C SER A 170 21.62 6.63 -17.07
N ASN A 171 22.69 6.34 -17.81
CA ASN A 171 22.77 6.65 -19.25
C ASN A 171 21.73 5.88 -20.08
N GLN A 172 21.13 4.82 -19.54
CA GLN A 172 20.07 4.05 -20.22
C GLN A 172 18.86 4.94 -20.54
N TRP A 173 18.50 5.86 -19.63
CA TRP A 173 17.40 6.81 -19.87
C TRP A 173 17.70 7.74 -21.04
N LEU A 174 18.92 8.30 -21.09
CA LEU A 174 19.34 9.20 -22.15
C LEU A 174 19.37 8.47 -23.49
N ASN A 175 19.96 7.27 -23.54
CA ASN A 175 20.05 6.45 -24.75
C ASN A 175 18.65 6.07 -25.27
N ALA A 176 17.72 5.69 -24.39
CA ALA A 176 16.35 5.39 -24.77
C ALA A 176 15.62 6.62 -25.35
N ARG A 177 15.84 7.81 -24.79
CA ARG A 177 15.24 9.06 -25.28
C ARG A 177 15.86 9.51 -26.60
N ILE A 178 17.18 9.46 -26.74
CA ILE A 178 17.88 9.78 -28.00
C ILE A 178 17.44 8.83 -29.12
N SER A 179 17.35 7.53 -28.83
CA SER A 179 16.85 6.55 -29.80
C SER A 179 15.44 6.89 -30.30
N ARG A 180 14.51 7.26 -29.39
CA ARG A 180 13.16 7.72 -29.76
C ARG A 180 13.20 9.02 -30.58
N VAL A 181 14.01 9.99 -30.20
CA VAL A 181 14.20 11.26 -30.94
C VAL A 181 14.64 10.98 -32.37
N LEU A 182 15.69 10.16 -32.56
CA LEU A 182 16.21 9.78 -33.86
C LEU A 182 15.17 9.01 -34.68
N TRP A 183 14.45 8.07 -34.05
CA TRP A 183 13.41 7.28 -34.72
C TRP A 183 12.24 8.15 -35.20
N TYR A 184 11.73 9.04 -34.33
CA TYR A 184 10.64 9.95 -34.70
C TYR A 184 11.09 10.98 -35.73
N ALA A 185 12.31 11.50 -35.63
CA ALA A 185 12.85 12.42 -36.61
C ALA A 185 13.01 11.75 -37.99
N PHE A 186 13.52 10.50 -38.00
CA PHE A 186 13.66 9.71 -39.22
C PHE A 186 12.30 9.48 -39.90
N TRP A 187 11.33 8.89 -39.20
CA TRP A 187 10.01 8.63 -39.79
C TRP A 187 9.25 9.90 -40.12
N GLY A 188 9.36 10.94 -39.29
CA GLY A 188 8.77 12.25 -39.57
C GLY A 188 9.28 12.81 -40.89
N THR A 189 10.59 12.74 -41.12
CA THR A 189 11.23 13.17 -42.38
C THR A 189 10.76 12.32 -43.56
N VAL A 190 10.73 10.99 -43.42
CA VAL A 190 10.25 10.08 -44.47
C VAL A 190 8.81 10.40 -44.87
N TYR A 191 7.91 10.59 -43.90
CA TYR A 191 6.52 10.94 -44.19
C TYR A 191 6.37 12.27 -44.91
N VAL A 192 7.12 13.30 -44.50
CA VAL A 192 7.11 14.61 -45.16
C VAL A 192 7.62 14.52 -46.60
N VAL A 193 8.72 13.80 -46.83
CA VAL A 193 9.29 13.59 -48.18
C VAL A 193 8.33 12.79 -49.06
N LEU A 194 7.77 11.69 -48.55
CA LEU A 194 6.79 10.88 -49.31
C LEU A 194 5.52 11.67 -49.64
N ALA A 195 5.01 12.46 -48.69
CA ALA A 195 3.86 13.34 -48.93
C ALA A 195 4.19 14.37 -50.03
N GLY A 196 5.36 15.02 -49.96
CA GLY A 196 5.83 15.97 -50.97
C GLY A 196 6.04 15.35 -52.35
N ALA A 197 6.65 14.16 -52.41
CA ALA A 197 6.83 13.41 -53.64
C ALA A 197 5.48 12.99 -54.25
N THR A 198 4.52 12.59 -53.43
CA THR A 198 3.17 12.19 -53.90
C THR A 198 2.37 13.37 -54.44
N LEU A 199 2.61 14.58 -53.93
CA LEU A 199 1.97 15.80 -54.43
C LEU A 199 2.60 16.30 -55.75
N THR A 200 3.89 16.05 -55.97
CA THR A 200 4.64 16.54 -57.15
C THR A 200 4.65 15.54 -58.31
N VAL A 201 4.75 14.25 -58.01
CA VAL A 201 4.70 13.19 -59.02
C VAL A 201 3.25 12.82 -59.26
N LYS A 202 2.76 12.95 -60.50
CA LYS A 202 1.49 12.36 -60.93
C LYS A 202 1.61 10.84 -60.89
N LEU A 203 1.45 10.25 -59.71
CA LEU A 203 1.31 8.81 -59.51
C LEU A 203 -0.01 8.38 -60.16
N ALA A 204 0.06 8.05 -61.44
CA ALA A 204 -0.99 7.31 -62.14
C ALA A 204 -0.99 5.89 -61.58
N LEU A 205 -1.72 5.67 -60.48
CA LEU A 205 -2.02 4.32 -60.02
C LEU A 205 -2.82 3.62 -61.13
N PRO A 206 -2.41 2.44 -61.61
CA PRO A 206 -3.20 1.68 -62.56
C PRO A 206 -4.57 1.39 -61.93
N ASN A 207 -5.63 1.65 -62.68
CA ASN A 207 -7.03 1.38 -62.30
C ASN A 207 -7.25 -0.13 -62.11
N SER A 208 -6.73 -0.72 -61.05
CA SER A 208 -7.19 -2.03 -60.57
C SER A 208 -8.47 -1.78 -59.76
N GLY A 209 -9.59 -2.35 -60.21
CA GLY A 209 -10.96 -2.07 -59.74
C GLY A 209 -11.29 -2.45 -58.29
N LEU A 210 -10.34 -2.35 -57.36
CA LEU A 210 -10.56 -2.42 -55.94
C LEU A 210 -10.92 -1.01 -55.42
N MET A 211 -12.05 -0.89 -54.73
CA MET A 211 -12.47 0.32 -54.01
C MET A 211 -11.42 0.71 -52.97
N LEU A 212 -10.40 1.45 -53.38
CA LEU A 212 -9.43 2.07 -52.47
C LEU A 212 -9.97 3.44 -52.02
N PRO A 213 -9.82 3.79 -50.73
CA PRO A 213 -10.22 5.10 -50.21
C PRO A 213 -9.56 6.24 -50.98
N ASN A 214 -10.26 7.39 -51.09
CA ASN A 214 -9.87 8.53 -51.92
C ASN A 214 -8.35 8.86 -51.81
N PRO A 215 -7.56 8.61 -52.86
CA PRO A 215 -6.10 8.69 -52.81
C PRO A 215 -5.58 10.10 -52.54
N ARG A 216 -6.44 11.13 -52.69
CA ARG A 216 -6.10 12.52 -52.40
C ARG A 216 -5.88 12.80 -50.91
N ILE A 217 -6.42 11.98 -50.01
CA ILE A 217 -6.31 12.19 -48.56
C ILE A 217 -4.98 11.63 -48.02
N LEU A 218 -4.40 10.62 -48.68
CA LEU A 218 -3.20 9.93 -48.21
C LEU A 218 -1.99 10.85 -48.00
N PRO A 219 -1.65 11.80 -48.91
CA PRO A 219 -0.54 12.72 -48.68
C PRO A 219 -0.76 13.66 -47.49
N LEU A 220 -2.00 14.11 -47.28
CA LEU A 220 -2.35 14.98 -46.15
C LEU A 220 -2.24 14.25 -44.82
N VAL A 221 -2.68 12.99 -44.76
CA VAL A 221 -2.53 12.14 -43.57
C VAL A 221 -1.05 11.87 -43.29
N GLY A 222 -0.26 11.56 -44.32
CA GLY A 222 1.19 11.39 -44.21
C GLY A 222 1.88 12.64 -43.67
N LEU A 223 1.57 13.82 -44.23
CA LEU A 223 2.08 15.10 -43.75
C LEU A 223 1.70 15.34 -42.27
N GLY A 224 0.44 15.12 -41.91
CA GLY A 224 -0.05 15.27 -40.55
C GLY A 224 0.69 14.36 -39.55
N ALA A 225 0.85 13.08 -39.89
CA ALA A 225 1.62 12.14 -39.09
C ALA A 225 3.09 12.57 -38.96
N GLY A 226 3.70 13.04 -40.06
CA GLY A 226 5.07 13.55 -40.06
C GLY A 226 5.26 14.73 -39.11
N VAL A 227 4.36 15.72 -39.15
CA VAL A 227 4.37 16.88 -38.25
C VAL A 227 4.24 16.46 -36.78
N ILE A 228 3.31 15.54 -36.47
CA ILE A 228 3.12 15.03 -35.10
C ILE A 228 4.40 14.36 -34.59
N LEU A 229 5.06 13.53 -35.40
CA LEU A 229 6.31 12.87 -35.02
C LEU A 229 7.44 13.87 -34.77
N LEU A 230 7.55 14.92 -35.57
CA LEU A 230 8.53 15.99 -35.36
C LEU A 230 8.26 16.76 -34.06
N LEU A 231 6.99 17.06 -33.75
CA LEU A 231 6.61 17.69 -32.47
C LEU A 231 6.94 16.78 -31.27
N LEU A 232 6.70 15.48 -31.37
CA LEU A 232 7.09 14.51 -30.34
C LEU A 232 8.60 14.44 -30.17
N SER A 233 9.36 14.51 -31.27
CA SER A 233 10.83 14.57 -31.24
C SER A 233 11.32 15.83 -30.51
N ALA A 234 10.79 17.00 -30.89
CA ALA A 234 11.10 18.28 -30.23
C ALA A 234 10.75 18.28 -28.73
N LYS A 235 9.60 17.69 -28.36
CA LYS A 235 9.22 17.51 -26.95
C LYS A 235 10.26 16.67 -26.19
N ASN A 236 10.67 15.53 -26.75
CA ASN A 236 11.66 14.67 -26.09
C ASN A 236 13.02 15.38 -25.95
N ILE A 237 13.45 16.16 -26.94
CA ILE A 237 14.66 16.98 -26.85
C ILE A 237 14.52 18.00 -25.72
N ARG A 238 13.39 18.71 -25.64
CA ARG A 238 13.12 19.66 -24.55
C ARG A 238 13.15 18.96 -23.19
N ASP A 239 12.57 17.77 -23.05
CA ASP A 239 12.59 17.01 -21.80
C ASP A 239 14.01 16.60 -21.39
N ILE A 240 14.86 16.17 -22.34
CA ILE A 240 16.28 15.88 -22.11
C ILE A 240 17.02 17.13 -21.60
N LEU A 241 16.75 18.28 -22.22
CA LEU A 241 17.41 19.55 -21.87
C LEU A 241 16.90 20.14 -20.56
N ALA A 242 15.66 19.89 -20.16
CA ALA A 242 15.06 20.51 -18.98
C ALA A 242 15.32 19.73 -17.68
N GLN A 243 15.55 18.41 -17.75
CA GLN A 243 15.62 17.59 -16.54
C GLN A 243 17.03 17.50 -15.94
N PRO A 244 17.19 17.57 -14.60
CA PRO A 244 18.45 17.31 -13.92
C PRO A 244 18.92 15.85 -14.13
N GLY A 245 20.23 15.67 -14.28
CA GLY A 245 20.85 14.35 -14.42
C GLY A 245 21.54 13.84 -13.15
N LYS A 246 21.82 14.75 -12.21
CA LYS A 246 22.53 14.44 -10.96
C LYS A 246 21.99 15.34 -9.84
N PHE A 247 21.77 14.75 -8.67
CA PHE A 247 21.57 15.49 -7.44
C PHE A 247 22.71 15.18 -6.48
N THR A 248 23.23 16.20 -5.82
CA THR A 248 24.24 16.05 -4.77
C THR A 248 23.66 16.54 -3.46
N VAL A 249 23.65 15.69 -2.44
CA VAL A 249 23.34 16.07 -1.06
C VAL A 249 24.64 16.16 -0.30
N ASN A 250 24.95 17.36 0.20
CA ASN A 250 26.14 17.63 0.99
C ASN A 250 25.76 17.66 2.48
N PRO A 251 26.16 16.67 3.29
CA PRO A 251 25.80 16.64 4.71
C PRO A 251 26.45 17.75 5.54
N ALA A 252 27.67 18.17 5.18
CA ALA A 252 28.37 19.23 5.91
C ALA A 252 27.68 20.60 5.75
N LEU A 253 27.20 20.88 4.53
CA LEU A 253 26.44 22.11 4.25
C LEU A 253 24.93 21.95 4.46
N GLN A 254 24.45 20.71 4.66
CA GLN A 254 23.04 20.35 4.68
C GLN A 254 22.26 20.91 3.48
N THR A 255 22.86 20.83 2.30
CA THR A 255 22.28 21.33 1.05
C THR A 255 22.05 20.20 0.06
N ILE A 256 21.02 20.35 -0.76
CA ILE A 256 20.80 19.53 -1.95
C ILE A 256 20.87 20.41 -3.19
N THR A 257 21.68 19.99 -4.15
CA THR A 257 21.93 20.71 -5.39
C THR A 257 21.57 19.85 -6.59
N ALA A 258 20.76 20.40 -7.50
CA ALA A 258 20.44 19.76 -8.77
C ALA A 258 21.38 20.23 -9.87
N TRP A 259 21.97 19.26 -10.56
CA TRP A 259 22.94 19.47 -11.62
C TRP A 259 22.40 19.02 -12.97
N ARG A 260 22.74 19.80 -13.99
CA ARG A 260 22.56 19.45 -15.39
C ARG A 260 23.89 19.60 -16.10
N GLY A 261 24.53 18.47 -16.42
CA GLY A 261 25.93 18.47 -16.85
C GLY A 261 26.80 19.07 -15.74
N GLY A 262 27.54 20.14 -16.06
CA GLY A 262 28.36 20.88 -15.09
C GLY A 262 27.67 22.10 -14.45
N ALA A 263 26.43 22.41 -14.81
CA ALA A 263 25.75 23.61 -14.33
C ALA A 263 24.74 23.30 -13.21
N VAL A 264 24.72 24.15 -12.18
CA VAL A 264 23.69 24.12 -11.12
C VAL A 264 22.37 24.64 -11.71
N GLN A 265 21.30 23.88 -11.56
CA GLN A 265 19.94 24.31 -11.93
C GLN A 265 19.24 25.00 -10.76
N TRP A 266 19.35 24.41 -9.58
CA TRP A 266 18.83 24.96 -8.33
C TRP A 266 19.54 24.31 -7.14
N GLN A 267 19.44 24.97 -5.99
CA GLN A 267 20.00 24.51 -4.73
C GLN A 267 19.03 24.86 -3.61
N LEU A 268 18.81 23.92 -2.69
CA LEU A 268 17.99 24.09 -1.50
C LEU A 268 18.80 23.74 -0.26
N ALA A 269 18.69 24.58 0.78
CA ALA A 269 19.28 24.31 2.09
C ALA A 269 18.27 23.62 3.01
N SER A 270 18.74 22.83 3.98
CA SER A 270 17.89 22.06 4.89
C SER A 270 16.85 22.91 5.62
N HIS A 271 17.20 24.15 6.04
CA HIS A 271 16.24 25.04 6.70
C HIS A 271 15.06 25.49 5.81
N GLN A 272 15.17 25.33 4.49
CA GLN A 272 14.09 25.58 3.52
C GLN A 272 13.24 24.33 3.27
N LEU A 273 13.60 23.22 3.89
CA LEU A 273 12.94 21.92 3.75
C LEU A 273 12.26 21.59 5.07
N ARG A 274 11.03 21.09 4.98
CA ARG A 274 10.27 20.59 6.14
C ARG A 274 10.42 19.09 6.31
N SER A 275 10.44 18.34 5.21
CA SER A 275 10.51 16.89 5.23
C SER A 275 10.82 16.30 3.85
N VAL A 276 11.16 15.02 3.84
CA VAL A 276 11.33 14.21 2.64
C VAL A 276 10.17 13.23 2.53
N TYR A 277 9.50 13.19 1.38
CA TYR A 277 8.43 12.24 1.09
C TYR A 277 8.91 11.19 0.10
N VAL A 278 8.57 9.93 0.37
CA VAL A 278 8.59 8.85 -0.61
C VAL A 278 7.17 8.37 -0.82
N SER A 279 6.67 8.53 -2.05
CA SER A 279 5.33 8.08 -2.44
C SER A 279 5.45 6.83 -3.30
N GLN A 280 4.70 5.77 -2.99
CA GLN A 280 4.71 4.54 -3.77
C GLN A 280 3.31 4.01 -4.05
N LEU A 281 3.08 3.55 -5.27
CA LEU A 281 1.85 2.88 -5.69
C LEU A 281 2.03 1.36 -5.64
N VAL A 282 1.32 0.72 -4.72
CA VAL A 282 1.36 -0.72 -4.49
C VAL A 282 0.08 -1.39 -4.96
N ASN A 283 0.21 -2.53 -5.64
CA ASN A 283 -0.95 -3.30 -6.09
C ASN A 283 -1.64 -4.01 -4.91
N ARG A 284 -2.97 -3.90 -4.82
CA ARG A 284 -3.78 -4.62 -3.80
C ARG A 284 -3.90 -6.12 -4.07
N ARG A 285 -3.85 -6.54 -5.35
CA ARG A 285 -4.22 -7.87 -5.82
C ARG A 285 -3.01 -8.66 -6.26
N GLY A 286 -2.75 -9.78 -5.58
CA GLY A 286 -1.73 -10.74 -5.98
C GLY A 286 -1.04 -11.38 -4.78
N LYS A 287 -0.45 -12.57 -4.98
CA LYS A 287 0.45 -13.17 -3.99
C LYS A 287 1.78 -12.43 -3.88
N LYS A 288 2.18 -11.75 -4.95
CA LYS A 288 3.38 -10.89 -5.01
C LYS A 288 2.94 -9.43 -5.06
N ARG A 289 3.48 -8.60 -4.16
CA ARG A 289 3.23 -7.16 -4.13
C ARG A 289 4.22 -6.49 -5.09
N THR A 290 3.71 -6.01 -6.22
CA THR A 290 4.47 -5.21 -7.19
C THR A 290 4.30 -3.74 -6.88
N LEU A 291 5.42 -3.02 -6.87
CA LEU A 291 5.45 -1.56 -6.84
C LEU A 291 5.46 -1.07 -8.29
N HIS A 292 4.44 -0.33 -8.70
CA HIS A 292 4.31 0.14 -10.09
C HIS A 292 4.91 1.53 -10.31
N TYR A 293 4.93 2.33 -9.24
CA TYR A 293 5.36 3.72 -9.29
C TYR A 293 5.98 4.09 -7.95
N GLY A 294 7.06 4.85 -8.00
CA GLY A 294 7.69 5.44 -6.83
C GLY A 294 8.22 6.82 -7.15
N GLU A 295 8.17 7.75 -6.20
CA GLU A 295 8.78 9.07 -6.33
C GLU A 295 9.32 9.57 -5.00
N ILE A 296 10.36 10.42 -5.07
CA ILE A 296 10.86 11.15 -3.91
C ILE A 296 10.63 12.64 -4.14
N ASN A 297 9.99 13.27 -3.16
CA ASN A 297 9.68 14.69 -3.15
C ASN A 297 10.27 15.36 -1.90
N LEU A 298 10.80 16.56 -2.06
CA LEU A 298 11.16 17.42 -0.93
C LEU A 298 10.04 18.39 -0.65
N GLN A 299 9.56 18.42 0.59
CA GLN A 299 8.57 19.41 1.01
C GLN A 299 9.29 20.70 1.41
N THR A 300 9.10 21.78 0.66
CA THR A 300 9.68 23.10 0.97
C THR A 300 8.78 23.95 1.86
N ASP A 301 7.46 23.81 1.69
CA ASP A 301 6.42 24.46 2.50
C ASP A 301 5.21 23.54 2.64
N ALA A 302 4.17 23.95 3.39
CA ALA A 302 2.98 23.16 3.68
C ALA A 302 2.30 22.56 2.43
N ARG A 303 2.41 23.22 1.27
CA ARG A 303 1.78 22.79 0.01
C ARG A 303 2.74 22.76 -1.18
N ALA A 304 4.02 23.01 -0.96
CA ALA A 304 5.01 23.09 -2.03
C ALA A 304 5.96 21.89 -1.97
N PHE A 305 6.08 21.19 -3.10
CA PHE A 305 6.92 20.02 -3.24
C PHE A 305 7.87 20.20 -4.41
N GLN A 306 9.15 19.90 -4.20
CA GLN A 306 10.16 19.78 -5.23
C GLN A 306 10.38 18.31 -5.53
N ASN A 307 9.93 17.84 -6.69
CA ASN A 307 10.20 16.49 -7.13
C ASN A 307 11.71 16.30 -7.40
N LEU A 308 12.29 15.23 -6.86
CA LEU A 308 13.67 14.84 -7.10
C LEU A 308 13.76 13.77 -8.18
N MET A 309 13.03 12.69 -7.97
CA MET A 309 13.10 11.52 -8.84
C MET A 309 11.77 10.81 -8.90
N VAL A 310 11.57 10.16 -10.03
CA VAL A 310 10.47 9.25 -10.32
C VAL A 310 11.05 7.92 -10.79
N GLN A 311 10.48 6.84 -10.30
CA GLN A 311 10.73 5.45 -10.64
C GLN A 311 9.43 4.87 -11.23
N GLU A 312 9.42 4.67 -12.55
CA GLU A 312 8.29 4.08 -13.29
C GLU A 312 8.47 2.56 -13.53
N GLN A 313 9.60 1.99 -13.11
CA GLN A 313 9.88 0.57 -13.29
C GLN A 313 9.22 -0.25 -12.19
N GLU A 314 8.58 -1.34 -12.59
CA GLU A 314 8.00 -2.29 -11.65
C GLU A 314 9.10 -2.94 -10.81
N GLU A 315 8.97 -2.85 -9.50
CA GLU A 315 9.86 -3.48 -8.54
C GLU A 315 9.06 -4.54 -7.76
N GLU A 316 9.52 -5.79 -7.79
CA GLU A 316 9.00 -6.81 -6.87
C GLU A 316 9.52 -6.47 -5.47
N ARG A 317 8.60 -6.24 -4.53
CA ARG A 317 8.99 -6.00 -3.14
C ARG A 317 9.68 -7.26 -2.60
N PRO A 318 10.83 -7.14 -1.91
CA PRO A 318 11.55 -8.31 -1.40
C PRO A 318 10.66 -9.21 -0.54
N GLU A 319 10.79 -10.54 -0.66
CA GLU A 319 9.96 -11.52 0.08
C GLU A 319 10.06 -11.38 1.61
N HIS A 320 11.16 -10.79 2.11
CA HIS A 320 11.39 -10.52 3.52
C HIS A 320 10.70 -9.26 4.03
N ALA A 321 10.12 -8.42 3.17
CA ALA A 321 9.22 -7.33 3.55
C ALA A 321 7.85 -7.93 3.93
N LYS A 322 7.83 -8.76 4.97
CA LYS A 322 6.59 -9.25 5.59
C LYS A 322 5.96 -8.10 6.34
N GLN A 323 5.28 -7.20 5.62
CA GLN A 323 4.32 -6.31 6.27
C GLN A 323 3.28 -7.19 6.97
N ALA A 324 3.20 -7.08 8.29
CA ALA A 324 2.20 -7.74 9.12
C ALA A 324 0.75 -7.35 8.73
N TYR A 325 0.59 -6.34 7.86
CA TYR A 325 -0.68 -5.71 7.54
C TYR A 325 -0.98 -5.67 6.02
N PRO A 326 -2.27 -5.68 5.63
CA PRO A 326 -2.68 -5.42 4.26
C PRO A 326 -2.34 -3.98 3.86
N PRO A 327 -1.98 -3.71 2.60
CA PRO A 327 -1.64 -2.36 2.17
C PRO A 327 -2.86 -1.44 2.33
N ARG A 328 -2.65 -0.31 2.99
CA ARG A 328 -3.62 0.78 3.17
C ARG A 328 -3.12 2.02 2.47
N THR A 329 -4.05 2.90 2.09
CA THR A 329 -3.68 4.24 1.63
C THR A 329 -3.48 5.10 2.85
N GLU A 330 -2.23 5.40 3.18
CA GLU A 330 -1.85 6.10 4.41
C GLU A 330 -0.49 6.79 4.26
N ILE A 331 -0.29 7.80 5.09
CA ILE A 331 0.99 8.49 5.24
C ILE A 331 1.51 8.12 6.63
N ILE A 332 2.67 7.47 6.68
CA ILE A 332 3.31 7.06 7.94
C ILE A 332 4.73 7.64 8.03
N PRO A 333 5.24 7.91 9.25
CA PRO A 333 6.66 8.18 9.42
C PRO A 333 7.49 7.05 8.81
N LEU A 334 8.61 7.38 8.18
CA LEU A 334 9.55 6.41 7.64
C LEU A 334 10.88 6.52 8.38
N THR A 335 11.17 5.49 9.17
CA THR A 335 12.45 5.34 9.88
C THR A 335 13.34 4.31 9.19
N ALA A 336 14.63 4.27 9.55
CA ALA A 336 15.59 3.29 8.99
C ALA A 336 15.13 1.84 9.18
N SER A 337 14.46 1.54 10.30
CA SER A 337 13.91 0.21 10.61
C SER A 337 12.73 -0.20 9.73
N GLU A 338 12.01 0.76 9.15
CA GLU A 338 10.78 0.56 8.38
C GLU A 338 11.02 0.54 6.87
N VAL A 339 12.29 0.63 6.46
CA VAL A 339 12.71 0.56 5.06
C VAL A 339 12.55 -0.86 4.52
N ASP A 340 11.81 -0.96 3.42
CA ASP A 340 11.56 -2.20 2.69
C ASP A 340 12.01 -2.16 1.22
N THR A 341 12.35 -0.97 0.69
CA THR A 341 12.75 -0.77 -0.71
C THR A 341 13.95 0.15 -0.82
N ASP A 342 14.72 0.03 -1.90
CA ASP A 342 15.87 0.91 -2.16
C ASP A 342 15.44 2.38 -2.26
N LEU A 343 14.24 2.65 -2.78
CA LEU A 343 13.68 4.00 -2.86
C LEU A 343 13.42 4.62 -1.48
N GLN A 344 12.85 3.84 -0.56
CA GLN A 344 12.65 4.25 0.84
C GLN A 344 14.00 4.46 1.53
N ALA A 345 14.95 3.55 1.33
CA ALA A 345 16.31 3.68 1.85
C ALA A 345 16.97 4.97 1.37
N ALA A 346 16.85 5.28 0.08
CA ALA A 346 17.37 6.51 -0.51
C ALA A 346 16.75 7.76 0.12
N ALA A 347 15.43 7.77 0.35
CA ALA A 347 14.75 8.87 1.02
C ALA A 347 15.27 9.08 2.45
N VAL A 348 15.43 8.00 3.22
CA VAL A 348 15.98 8.07 4.59
C VAL A 348 17.44 8.54 4.60
N TYR A 349 18.29 8.04 3.68
CA TYR A 349 19.66 8.53 3.56
C TYR A 349 19.73 10.03 3.26
N MET A 350 18.89 10.52 2.36
CA MET A 350 18.82 11.96 2.05
C MET A 350 18.30 12.77 3.23
N ALA A 351 17.26 12.29 3.92
CA ALA A 351 16.70 12.94 5.10
C ALA A 351 17.75 13.07 6.23
N GLN A 352 18.52 12.00 6.49
CA GLN A 352 19.63 12.00 7.45
C GLN A 352 20.73 12.97 7.02
N ALA A 353 21.15 12.93 5.75
CA ALA A 353 22.18 13.83 5.22
C ALA A 353 21.77 15.31 5.27
N LEU A 354 20.48 15.62 5.17
CA LEU A 354 19.94 16.97 5.27
C LEU A 354 19.72 17.43 6.73
N GLY A 355 20.46 16.88 7.70
CA GLY A 355 20.36 17.28 9.10
C GLY A 355 19.23 16.57 9.88
N GLY A 356 18.84 15.37 9.44
CA GLY A 356 17.83 14.58 10.14
C GLY A 356 16.41 15.08 9.94
N LEU A 357 16.07 15.53 8.73
CA LEU A 357 14.70 15.93 8.41
C LEU A 357 13.72 14.76 8.60
N PRO A 358 12.46 15.02 8.98
CA PRO A 358 11.41 14.00 8.96
C PRO A 358 11.30 13.36 7.58
N CYS A 359 11.18 12.03 7.55
CA CYS A 359 10.91 11.27 6.34
C CYS A 359 9.53 10.62 6.42
N TRP A 360 8.72 10.74 5.38
CA TRP A 360 7.35 10.24 5.32
C TRP A 360 7.20 9.26 4.17
N TYR A 361 6.50 8.16 4.43
CA TYR A 361 6.07 7.19 3.44
C TYR A 361 4.59 7.37 3.13
N ASP A 362 4.28 7.79 1.91
CA ASP A 362 2.93 7.90 1.35
C ASP A 362 2.64 6.64 0.50
N GLN A 363 1.98 5.67 1.10
CA GLN A 363 1.58 4.45 0.43
C GLN A 363 0.22 4.65 -0.23
N ARG A 364 0.13 4.39 -1.53
CA ARG A 364 -1.12 4.45 -2.30
C ARG A 364 -1.43 3.07 -2.86
N VAL A 365 -2.70 2.67 -2.81
CA VAL A 365 -3.12 1.33 -3.23
C VAL A 365 -3.92 1.42 -4.53
N GLN A 366 -3.53 0.63 -5.53
CA GLN A 366 -4.23 0.51 -6.81
C GLN A 366 -5.10 -0.76 -6.89
#